data_AF-A0AAD9D7G8-F1
#
_entry.id   AF-A0AAD9D7G8-F1
#
_cell.length_a   1.000
_cell.length_b   1.000
_cell.length_c   1.000
_cell.angle_alpha   90.00
_cell.angle_beta   90.00
_cell.angle_gamma   90.00
#
_symmetry.space_group_name_H-M   'P 1'
#
loop_
_entity.id
_entity.type
_entity.pdbx_description
1 polymer ?
#
loop_
_entity_poly.entity_id
_entity_poly.type
_entity_poly.pdbx_seq_one_letter_code
_entity_poly.pdbx_strand_id
1 'polypeptide(L)'
;MIGRRTLIFYAWLVLLCPAFALEATWTPNEADSVDQGGDGGPLPVSLAQRKQLLELESAIVQSQDPQATLSHVAQQNGMSPQDLAGMLNRNRKELEETGQLEQMQTELDAAIMQGQGAGGGRSMSATLPRRIIGLVSSILVAIMKTAAVQISKKPKQSTILACLLFATVLVSYNAPRNGIVVFTPFSSGHTTIVQPPNDYLQNYFVSKWTSANGWENSLPAQSKVAAKKKGSKSKKQPLFGVGMTSSLEIDTTNAEDDVTVESTRNEDGYSLVASAYKLIPTSDSDDEDDLEQEYMEESVKSIFLERKFSEFIPGSSQSLKFRSFLVAAEGSDEEDDVVEGALMVMKMLGDFGRYGIEPMCFSYELEEEEDDDPMTHCVAYHTLKGGHFDGELKFSLEQTEGGIVVSVTLAIPQGGRAPPERLAKAMVSSMTESIVESSRIRTKQTLSRRSQSQLYRARASGSATLKRHLRYEQEKSQEEMAKDRKRKWKRNNPDAGRYRPTGCRGPSGSGPVHGF
;
A
#
# COMPACT_ATOMS: atom_id res chain seq x y z
N MET A 1 0.77 -17.64 46.37
CA MET A 1 1.84 -16.73 45.89
C MET A 1 2.45 -17.23 44.57
N ILE A 2 1.62 -17.34 43.53
CA ILE A 2 2.03 -17.79 42.17
C ILE A 2 1.54 -16.68 41.23
N GLY A 3 2.39 -15.71 40.90
CA GLY A 3 1.92 -14.59 40.08
C GLY A 3 2.90 -13.48 39.73
N ARG A 4 4.15 -13.49 40.21
CA ARG A 4 5.11 -12.39 39.92
C ARG A 4 6.36 -12.77 39.14
N ARG A 5 6.57 -14.05 38.82
CA ARG A 5 7.80 -14.49 38.11
C ARG A 5 7.62 -14.71 36.61
N THR A 6 6.39 -14.88 36.13
CA THR A 6 6.09 -15.09 34.71
C THR A 6 6.05 -13.79 33.90
N LEU A 7 5.86 -12.63 34.53
CA LEU A 7 5.75 -11.35 33.83
C LEU A 7 7.12 -10.75 33.41
N ILE A 8 8.20 -11.12 34.09
CA ILE A 8 9.54 -10.56 33.86
C ILE A 8 10.22 -11.17 32.62
N PHE A 9 9.80 -12.37 32.20
CA PHE A 9 10.36 -13.04 31.01
C PHE A 9 9.79 -12.50 29.69
N TYR A 10 8.54 -12.00 29.69
CA TYR A 10 7.91 -11.41 28.51
C TYR A 10 8.43 -10.00 28.17
N ALA A 11 8.86 -9.24 29.18
CA ALA A 11 9.42 -7.90 28.96
C ALA A 11 10.82 -7.92 28.31
N TRP A 12 11.56 -9.04 28.43
CA TRP A 12 12.93 -9.14 27.92
C TRP A 12 13.03 -9.59 26.45
N LEU A 13 11.99 -10.23 25.90
CA LEU A 13 11.98 -10.60 24.47
C LEU A 13 11.73 -9.39 23.56
N VAL A 14 11.20 -8.28 24.11
CA VAL A 14 10.99 -7.00 23.41
C VAL A 14 12.27 -6.15 23.37
N LEU A 15 13.31 -6.49 24.13
CA LEU A 15 14.58 -5.76 24.16
C LEU A 15 15.62 -6.21 23.12
N LEU A 16 15.27 -7.15 22.23
CA LEU A 16 16.02 -7.41 20.99
C LEU A 16 15.59 -6.42 19.89
N CYS A 17 15.63 -5.13 20.20
CA CYS A 17 15.87 -4.12 19.16
C CYS A 17 17.34 -4.25 18.74
N PRO A 18 17.66 -4.11 17.44
CA PRO A 18 19.03 -4.14 17.00
C PRO A 18 19.80 -3.01 17.70
N ALA A 19 20.95 -3.34 18.28
CA ALA A 19 21.94 -2.34 18.62
C ALA A 19 22.24 -1.58 17.33
N PHE A 20 21.94 -0.28 17.32
CA PHE A 20 22.38 0.62 16.26
C PHE A 20 23.91 0.56 16.21
N ALA A 21 24.44 -0.25 15.30
CA ALA A 21 25.68 0.13 14.65
C ALA A 21 25.34 1.40 13.88
N LEU A 22 26.10 2.48 14.10
CA LEU A 22 26.08 3.65 13.24
C LEU A 22 26.62 3.23 11.86
N GLU A 23 25.80 2.53 11.08
CA GLU A 23 25.95 2.37 9.64
C GLU A 23 25.51 3.70 9.01
N ALA A 24 26.40 4.69 9.05
CA ALA A 24 26.21 5.90 8.28
C ALA A 24 26.68 5.64 6.85
N THR A 25 25.77 5.16 6.00
CA THR A 25 26.01 5.01 4.56
C THR A 25 25.59 6.29 3.85
N TRP A 26 26.53 6.98 3.23
CA TRP A 26 26.28 8.28 2.57
C TRP A 26 25.94 8.08 1.10
N THR A 27 24.84 8.69 0.64
CA THR A 27 24.52 8.78 -0.79
C THR A 27 25.17 10.04 -1.37
N PRO A 28 26.12 9.90 -2.31
CA PRO A 28 26.81 11.05 -2.87
C PRO A 28 25.86 11.89 -3.76
N ASN A 29 25.84 13.20 -3.54
CA ASN A 29 25.23 14.21 -4.42
C ASN A 29 26.11 14.49 -5.65
N GLU A 30 25.74 13.95 -6.82
CA GLU A 30 26.50 14.10 -8.08
C GLU A 30 26.59 15.55 -8.59
N ALA A 31 25.69 16.43 -8.14
CA ALA A 31 25.60 17.83 -8.57
C ALA A 31 26.74 18.73 -8.04
N ASP A 32 27.56 18.22 -7.11
CA ASP A 32 28.66 18.97 -6.48
C ASP A 32 30.04 18.33 -6.80
N SER A 33 30.09 17.61 -7.92
CA SER A 33 31.32 17.02 -8.46
C SER A 33 32.24 18.12 -9.02
N VAL A 34 33.56 17.88 -8.92
CA VAL A 34 34.61 18.80 -9.45
C VAL A 34 34.37 19.09 -10.94
N ASP A 35 33.85 18.10 -11.67
CA ASP A 35 33.57 18.19 -13.10
C ASP A 35 32.38 19.12 -13.45
N GLN A 36 31.55 19.50 -12.47
CA GLN A 36 30.42 20.43 -12.63
C GLN A 36 30.66 21.80 -11.98
N GLY A 37 31.90 22.11 -11.58
CA GLY A 37 32.27 23.40 -10.98
C GLY A 37 32.05 23.50 -9.47
N GLY A 38 31.87 22.36 -8.79
CA GLY A 38 31.84 22.26 -7.33
C GLY A 38 33.22 22.07 -6.69
N ASP A 39 33.35 22.39 -5.40
CA ASP A 39 34.63 22.39 -4.65
C ASP A 39 35.10 20.98 -4.21
N GLY A 40 34.60 19.93 -4.86
CA GLY A 40 35.16 18.58 -4.77
C GLY A 40 34.65 17.70 -3.64
N GLY A 41 33.36 17.43 -3.64
CA GLY A 41 32.84 16.18 -3.07
C GLY A 41 31.44 16.33 -2.46
N PRO A 42 30.59 15.30 -2.61
CA PRO A 42 29.17 15.38 -2.31
C PRO A 42 28.88 15.57 -0.82
N LEU A 43 28.31 16.71 -0.45
CA LEU A 43 27.66 16.85 0.86
C LEU A 43 26.27 16.19 0.85
N PRO A 44 25.84 15.57 1.96
CA PRO A 44 24.51 14.97 2.05
C PRO A 44 23.40 16.03 1.94
N VAL A 45 22.33 15.68 1.23
CA VAL A 45 21.18 16.56 0.92
C VAL A 45 20.29 16.78 2.15
N SER A 46 20.29 15.86 3.12
CA SER A 46 19.41 15.95 4.29
C SER A 46 20.10 16.54 5.53
N LEU A 47 19.38 17.38 6.28
CA LEU A 47 19.84 17.89 7.58
C LEU A 47 20.12 16.78 8.60
N ALA A 48 19.39 15.67 8.53
CA ALA A 48 19.62 14.51 9.40
C ALA A 48 21.01 13.87 9.17
N GLN A 49 21.42 13.74 7.91
CA GLN A 49 22.75 13.26 7.55
C GLN A 49 23.85 14.26 7.94
N ARG A 50 23.60 15.56 7.80
CA ARG A 50 24.53 16.61 8.26
C ARG A 50 24.72 16.59 9.78
N LYS A 51 23.66 16.29 10.54
CA LYS A 51 23.74 16.06 11.99
C LYS A 51 24.57 14.82 12.35
N GLN A 52 24.39 13.72 11.62
CA GLN A 52 25.21 12.51 11.79
C GLN A 52 26.70 12.76 11.49
N LEU A 53 27.03 13.64 10.54
CA LEU A 53 28.42 14.05 10.29
C LEU A 53 29.01 14.87 11.45
N LEU A 54 28.23 15.75 12.10
CA LEU A 54 28.67 16.45 13.31
C LEU A 54 28.84 15.50 14.49
N GLU A 55 27.94 14.51 14.65
CA GLU A 55 28.09 13.44 15.63
C GLU A 55 29.38 12.63 15.40
N LEU A 56 29.69 12.34 14.13
CA LEU A 56 30.92 11.67 13.74
C LEU A 56 32.17 12.50 14.03
N GLU A 57 32.17 13.80 13.73
CA GLU A 57 33.27 14.73 14.05
C GLU A 57 33.55 14.73 15.55
N SER A 58 32.50 14.89 16.37
CA SER A 58 32.60 14.86 17.83
C SER A 58 33.14 13.53 18.33
N ALA A 59 32.67 12.41 17.78
CA ALA A 59 33.15 11.07 18.15
C ALA A 59 34.61 10.83 17.76
N ILE A 60 35.07 11.34 16.61
CA ILE A 60 36.47 11.25 16.18
C ILE A 60 37.37 12.10 17.09
N VAL A 61 36.94 13.32 17.43
CA VAL A 61 37.72 14.23 18.29
C VAL A 61 37.81 13.72 19.73
N GLN A 62 36.75 13.08 20.24
CA GLN A 62 36.71 12.51 21.60
C GLN A 62 37.37 11.12 21.71
N SER A 63 37.79 10.51 20.61
CA SER A 63 38.39 9.19 20.63
C SER A 63 39.83 9.22 21.19
N GLN A 64 40.30 8.09 21.70
CA GLN A 64 41.67 7.97 22.22
C GLN A 64 42.74 8.06 21.12
N ASP A 65 42.36 7.77 19.88
CA ASP A 65 43.20 7.89 18.69
C ASP A 65 42.36 8.41 17.51
N PRO A 66 42.29 9.75 17.34
CA PRO A 66 41.48 10.38 16.30
C PRO A 66 41.90 9.95 14.89
N GLN A 67 43.20 9.73 14.65
CA GLN A 67 43.72 9.37 13.34
C GLN A 67 43.35 7.93 12.97
N ALA A 68 43.49 6.98 13.89
CA ALA A 68 43.05 5.61 13.66
C ALA A 68 41.52 5.53 13.46
N THR A 69 40.75 6.28 14.25
CA THR A 69 39.28 6.29 14.15
C THR A 69 38.80 6.86 12.82
N LEU A 70 39.39 7.98 12.39
CA LEU A 70 39.09 8.59 11.10
C LEU A 70 39.45 7.65 9.94
N SER A 71 40.61 6.99 10.00
CA SER A 71 41.02 6.04 8.94
C SER A 71 40.09 4.83 8.84
N HIS A 72 39.60 4.32 9.97
CA HIS A 72 38.66 3.20 10.02
C HIS A 72 37.30 3.58 9.42
N VAL A 73 36.76 4.75 9.80
CA VAL A 73 35.47 5.21 9.27
C VAL A 73 35.55 5.53 7.77
N ALA A 74 36.67 6.12 7.32
CA ALA A 74 36.91 6.37 5.91
C ALA A 74 36.95 5.07 5.10
N GLN A 75 37.67 4.05 5.59
CA GLN A 75 37.75 2.73 4.97
C GLN A 75 36.37 2.05 4.88
N GLN A 76 35.54 2.15 5.93
CA GLN A 76 34.17 1.61 5.91
C GLN A 76 33.27 2.26 4.86
N ASN A 77 33.55 3.53 4.53
CA ASN A 77 32.78 4.31 3.56
C ASN A 77 33.40 4.33 2.17
N GLY A 78 34.45 3.53 1.91
CA GLY A 78 35.11 3.45 0.62
C GLY A 78 35.77 4.76 0.16
N MET A 79 36.10 5.67 1.09
CA MET A 79 36.72 6.98 0.81
C MET A 79 38.09 7.10 1.49
N SER A 80 38.92 8.04 1.03
CA SER A 80 40.20 8.28 1.69
C SER A 80 40.01 9.02 3.02
N PRO A 81 40.92 8.86 4.00
CA PRO A 81 40.92 9.64 5.23
C PRO A 81 40.91 11.15 4.98
N GLN A 82 41.62 11.59 3.94
CA GLN A 82 41.67 13.00 3.54
C GLN A 82 40.31 13.50 3.03
N ASP A 83 39.59 12.67 2.28
CA ASP A 83 38.25 13.02 1.77
C ASP A 83 37.23 13.14 2.90
N LEU A 84 37.26 12.21 3.86
CA LEU A 84 36.39 12.26 5.04
C LEU A 84 36.69 13.50 5.90
N ALA A 85 37.96 13.81 6.14
CA ALA A 85 38.37 15.01 6.86
C ALA A 85 37.91 16.29 6.12
N GLY A 86 38.03 16.31 4.79
CA GLY A 86 37.54 17.39 3.95
C GLY A 86 36.01 17.54 4.01
N MET A 87 35.27 16.43 4.05
CA MET A 87 33.81 16.44 4.17
C MET A 87 33.34 16.97 5.53
N LEU A 88 33.98 16.56 6.63
CA LEU A 88 33.67 17.05 7.97
C LEU A 88 33.90 18.56 8.10
N ASN A 89 35.05 19.04 7.62
CA ASN A 89 35.37 20.48 7.65
C ASN A 89 34.40 21.31 6.80
N ARG A 90 33.98 20.82 5.63
CA ARG A 90 33.01 21.51 4.76
C ARG A 90 31.61 21.54 5.38
N ASN A 91 31.14 20.42 5.93
CA ASN A 91 29.86 20.37 6.64
C ASN A 91 29.82 21.37 7.80
N ARG A 92 30.91 21.45 8.59
CA ARG A 92 31.02 22.42 9.67
C ARG A 92 30.95 23.87 9.17
N LYS A 93 31.67 24.17 8.08
CA LYS A 93 31.69 25.52 7.47
C LYS A 93 30.31 25.91 6.89
N GLU A 94 29.62 25.02 6.19
CA GLU A 94 28.27 25.31 5.69
C GLU A 94 27.25 25.52 6.82
N LEU A 95 27.35 24.73 7.89
CA LEU A 95 26.47 24.89 9.05
C LEU A 95 26.74 26.19 9.81
N GLU A 96 27.99 26.67 9.79
CA GLU A 96 28.38 27.98 10.30
C GLU A 96 27.81 29.11 9.43
N GLU A 97 27.93 29.02 8.10
CA GLU A 97 27.40 30.01 7.15
C GLU A 97 25.86 30.11 7.17
N THR A 98 25.18 28.99 7.43
CA THR A 98 23.71 28.94 7.54
C THR A 98 23.18 29.32 8.93
N GLY A 99 24.06 29.53 9.91
CA GLY A 99 23.69 29.84 11.30
C GLY A 99 23.04 28.67 12.06
N GLN A 100 23.11 27.45 11.54
CA GLN A 100 22.49 26.26 12.13
C GLN A 100 23.43 25.46 13.05
N LEU A 101 24.74 25.74 12.97
CA LEU A 101 25.77 25.03 13.74
C LEU A 101 25.53 25.12 15.26
N GLU A 102 25.24 26.31 15.76
CA GLU A 102 25.11 26.56 17.20
C GLU A 102 23.91 25.81 17.81
N GLN A 103 22.79 25.77 17.09
CA GLN A 103 21.60 25.02 17.51
C GLN A 103 21.88 23.51 17.56
N MET A 104 22.53 22.97 16.53
CA MET A 104 22.84 21.54 16.47
C MET A 104 23.92 21.11 17.46
N GLN A 105 24.94 21.95 17.71
CA GLN A 105 25.94 21.69 18.75
C GLN A 105 25.31 21.69 20.14
N THR A 106 24.37 22.61 20.41
CA THR A 106 23.67 22.64 21.70
C THR A 106 22.82 21.38 21.93
N GLU A 107 22.14 20.88 20.88
CA GLU A 107 21.41 19.61 20.95
C GLU A 107 22.34 18.40 21.16
N LEU A 108 23.49 18.42 20.50
CA LEU A 108 24.50 17.36 20.62
C LEU A 108 25.08 17.30 22.04
N ASP A 109 25.46 18.44 22.59
CA ASP A 109 26.03 18.55 23.94
C ASP A 109 24.98 18.15 25.00
N ALA A 110 23.72 18.51 24.80
CA ALA A 110 22.62 18.07 25.66
C ALA A 110 22.42 16.54 25.62
N ALA A 111 22.53 15.92 24.43
CA ALA A 111 22.43 14.46 24.27
C ALA A 111 23.62 13.73 24.93
N ILE A 112 24.83 14.28 24.83
CA ILE A 112 26.04 13.73 25.47
C ILE A 112 25.95 13.86 27.00
N MET A 113 25.45 15.00 27.52
CA MET A 113 25.24 15.19 28.96
C MET A 113 24.19 14.24 29.56
N GLN A 114 23.12 13.91 28.83
CA GLN A 114 22.16 12.91 29.29
C GLN A 114 22.74 11.49 29.36
N GLY A 115 23.80 11.18 28.61
CA GLY A 115 24.49 9.89 28.62
C GLY A 115 25.51 9.69 29.74
N GLN A 116 25.97 10.75 30.42
CA GLN A 116 27.05 10.67 31.42
C GLN A 116 26.58 10.79 32.90
N GLY A 117 25.28 10.92 33.15
CA GLY A 117 24.71 11.17 34.48
C GLY A 117 24.66 10.01 35.49
N ALA A 118 25.60 9.06 35.46
CA ALA A 118 25.66 7.98 36.47
C ALA A 118 27.09 7.56 36.82
N GLY A 119 27.64 8.17 37.88
CA GLY A 119 28.63 7.56 38.78
C GLY A 119 30.11 7.68 38.40
N GLY A 120 30.76 8.76 38.81
CA GLY A 120 32.21 8.94 38.76
C GLY A 120 32.90 8.63 40.10
N GLY A 121 33.84 7.68 40.09
CA GLY A 121 34.74 7.41 41.22
C GLY A 121 35.70 6.23 41.01
N ARG A 122 36.89 6.53 40.45
CA ARG A 122 38.14 5.74 40.37
C ARG A 122 38.36 4.76 39.19
N SER A 123 39.17 5.26 38.25
CA SER A 123 40.38 4.64 37.65
C SER A 123 40.42 3.11 37.47
N MET A 124 40.12 2.64 36.26
CA MET A 124 41.03 1.87 35.40
C MET A 124 40.35 1.62 34.05
N SER A 125 41.11 1.81 32.98
CA SER A 125 40.75 1.79 31.57
C SER A 125 39.93 0.56 31.14
N ALA A 126 38.66 0.75 30.81
CA ALA A 126 37.88 -0.16 29.97
C ALA A 126 36.69 0.58 29.38
N THR A 127 36.70 0.77 28.06
CA THR A 127 35.70 1.46 27.25
C THR A 127 34.28 0.91 27.50
N LEU A 128 33.30 1.81 27.68
CA LEU A 128 31.87 1.56 27.94
C LEU A 128 31.21 0.42 27.11
N PRO A 129 31.52 0.25 25.81
CA PRO A 129 30.98 -0.85 24.99
C PRO A 129 31.40 -2.23 25.51
N ARG A 130 32.63 -2.38 26.02
CA ARG A 130 33.12 -3.65 26.58
C ARG A 130 32.49 -3.98 27.92
N ARG A 131 32.07 -2.99 28.72
CA ARG A 131 31.33 -3.22 29.97
C ARG A 131 29.89 -3.63 29.70
N ILE A 132 29.24 -3.05 28.68
CA ILE A 132 27.89 -3.47 28.29
C ILE A 132 27.93 -4.88 27.70
N ILE A 133 28.88 -5.17 26.80
CA ILE A 133 29.08 -6.53 26.26
C ILE A 133 29.47 -7.51 27.37
N GLY A 134 30.35 -7.11 28.29
CA GLY A 134 30.75 -7.89 29.46
C GLY A 134 29.57 -8.17 30.40
N LEU A 135 28.71 -7.18 30.63
CA LEU A 135 27.54 -7.30 31.49
C LEU A 135 26.46 -8.17 30.83
N VAL A 136 26.18 -7.97 29.53
CA VAL A 136 25.28 -8.82 28.73
C VAL A 136 25.81 -10.25 28.66
N SER A 137 27.10 -10.45 28.39
CA SER A 137 27.71 -11.79 28.37
C SER A 137 27.67 -12.46 29.76
N SER A 138 27.90 -11.72 30.84
CA SER A 138 27.82 -12.25 32.21
C SER A 138 26.40 -12.63 32.60
N ILE A 139 25.39 -11.85 32.17
CA ILE A 139 23.97 -12.17 32.32
C ILE A 139 23.62 -13.40 31.48
N LEU A 140 24.05 -13.47 30.22
CA LEU A 140 23.84 -14.64 29.37
C LEU A 140 24.50 -15.91 29.94
N VAL A 141 25.72 -15.82 30.47
CA VAL A 141 26.42 -16.94 31.11
C VAL A 141 25.74 -17.35 32.43
N ALA A 142 25.27 -16.39 33.24
CA ALA A 142 24.50 -16.68 34.44
C ALA A 142 23.17 -17.36 34.11
N ILE A 143 22.45 -16.87 33.09
CA ILE A 143 21.24 -17.49 32.56
C ILE A 143 21.55 -18.89 32.02
N MET A 144 22.60 -19.06 31.22
CA MET A 144 23.01 -20.36 30.71
C MET A 144 23.38 -21.34 31.82
N LYS A 145 24.08 -20.91 32.89
CA LYS A 145 24.38 -21.76 34.05
C LYS A 145 23.12 -22.13 34.82
N THR A 146 22.21 -21.19 35.06
CA THR A 146 20.95 -21.49 35.75
C THR A 146 20.04 -22.39 34.92
N ALA A 147 20.01 -22.19 33.60
CA ALA A 147 19.33 -23.06 32.65
C ALA A 147 19.97 -24.45 32.63
N ALA A 148 21.29 -24.57 32.55
CA ALA A 148 22.01 -25.84 32.58
C ALA A 148 21.75 -26.63 33.88
N VAL A 149 21.74 -25.95 35.03
CA VAL A 149 21.42 -26.57 36.33
C VAL A 149 19.95 -26.98 36.42
N GLN A 150 19.02 -26.27 35.79
CA GLN A 150 17.62 -26.70 35.72
C GLN A 150 17.41 -27.84 34.72
N ILE A 151 18.10 -27.80 33.57
CA ILE A 151 18.09 -28.86 32.55
C ILE A 151 18.62 -30.16 33.14
N SER A 152 19.70 -30.11 33.95
CA SER A 152 20.24 -31.32 34.58
C SER A 152 19.31 -31.91 35.64
N LYS A 153 18.54 -31.08 36.35
CA LYS A 153 17.58 -31.55 37.37
C LYS A 153 16.30 -32.10 36.76
N LYS A 154 15.83 -31.57 35.63
CA LYS A 154 14.56 -31.97 34.99
C LYS A 154 14.66 -31.97 33.45
N PRO A 155 15.44 -32.87 32.86
CA PRO A 155 15.77 -32.82 31.43
C PRO A 155 14.53 -32.87 30.54
N LYS A 156 13.56 -33.75 30.83
CA LYS A 156 12.31 -33.85 30.05
C LYS A 156 11.50 -32.56 30.04
N GLN A 157 11.37 -31.89 31.19
CA GLN A 157 10.60 -30.64 31.29
C GLN A 157 11.33 -29.49 30.60
N SER A 158 12.65 -29.42 30.73
CA SER A 158 13.46 -28.39 30.09
C SER A 158 13.53 -28.56 28.57
N THR A 159 13.60 -29.80 28.06
CA THR A 159 13.50 -30.07 26.61
C THR A 159 12.14 -29.64 26.06
N ILE A 160 11.03 -29.97 26.73
CA ILE A 160 9.69 -29.53 26.30
C ILE A 160 9.61 -28.00 26.28
N LEU A 161 10.08 -27.32 27.33
CA LEU A 161 10.09 -25.87 27.39
C LEU A 161 10.96 -25.25 26.31
N ALA A 162 12.15 -25.81 26.05
CA ALA A 162 13.04 -25.35 24.98
C ALA A 162 12.39 -25.52 23.59
N CYS A 163 11.73 -26.66 23.34
CA CYS A 163 10.97 -26.87 22.11
C CYS A 163 9.81 -25.87 21.98
N LEU A 164 9.08 -25.58 23.05
CA LEU A 164 8.02 -24.59 23.05
C LEU A 164 8.56 -23.18 22.75
N LEU A 165 9.65 -22.76 23.39
CA LEU A 165 10.28 -21.47 23.14
C LEU A 165 10.79 -21.36 21.70
N PHE A 166 11.45 -22.39 21.20
CA PHE A 166 11.92 -22.45 19.82
C PHE A 166 10.75 -22.39 18.82
N ALA A 167 9.68 -23.13 19.08
CA ALA A 167 8.45 -23.06 18.28
C ALA A 167 7.83 -21.66 18.31
N THR A 168 7.85 -20.99 19.47
CA THR A 168 7.32 -19.62 19.62
C THR A 168 8.14 -18.63 18.79
N VAL A 169 9.48 -18.72 18.85
CA VAL A 169 10.39 -17.88 18.05
C VAL A 169 10.19 -18.13 16.56
N LEU A 170 10.10 -19.40 16.15
CA LEU A 170 9.81 -19.76 14.76
C LEU A 170 8.47 -19.21 14.28
N VAL A 171 7.41 -19.32 15.09
CA VAL A 171 6.09 -18.77 14.81
C VAL A 171 6.15 -17.25 14.68
N SER A 172 6.78 -16.55 15.64
CA SER A 172 6.91 -15.08 15.63
C SER A 172 7.74 -14.57 14.45
N TYR A 173 8.75 -15.32 14.02
CA TYR A 173 9.59 -14.95 12.87
C TYR A 173 8.91 -15.24 11.52
N ASN A 174 8.22 -16.36 11.39
CA ASN A 174 7.63 -16.80 10.11
C ASN A 174 6.21 -16.25 9.89
N ALA A 175 5.39 -16.11 10.93
CA ALA A 175 4.02 -15.59 10.79
C ALA A 175 3.91 -14.28 9.99
N PRO A 176 4.70 -13.23 10.27
CA PRO A 176 4.62 -11.99 9.50
C PRO A 176 5.23 -12.08 8.10
N ARG A 177 5.95 -13.16 7.77
CA ARG A 177 6.64 -13.33 6.49
C ARG A 177 5.91 -14.25 5.52
N ASN A 178 5.26 -15.29 6.02
CA ASN A 178 4.63 -16.31 5.17
C ASN A 178 3.34 -16.90 5.76
N GLY A 179 2.82 -16.37 6.87
CA GLY A 179 1.63 -16.91 7.52
C GLY A 179 1.83 -18.28 8.19
N ILE A 180 3.08 -18.77 8.30
CA ILE A 180 3.45 -20.14 8.71
C ILE A 180 2.90 -21.17 7.72
N VAL A 181 3.69 -21.43 6.69
CA VAL A 181 3.35 -22.38 5.63
C VAL A 181 3.37 -23.81 6.16
N VAL A 182 2.35 -24.59 5.78
CA VAL A 182 2.33 -26.03 6.01
C VAL A 182 2.28 -26.75 4.67
N PHE A 183 3.23 -27.65 4.46
CA PHE A 183 3.42 -28.40 3.23
C PHE A 183 2.89 -29.83 3.34
N THR A 184 2.77 -30.49 2.18
CA THR A 184 2.51 -31.93 2.06
C THR A 184 3.55 -32.74 2.87
N PRO A 185 3.14 -33.84 3.54
CA PRO A 185 1.85 -34.53 3.45
C PRO A 185 0.75 -33.97 4.38
N PHE A 186 1.02 -32.91 5.14
CA PHE A 186 0.09 -32.40 6.16
C PHE A 186 -1.01 -31.49 5.62
N SER A 187 -1.05 -31.27 4.31
CA SER A 187 -2.16 -30.61 3.63
C SER A 187 -2.31 -31.07 2.19
N SER A 188 -3.54 -31.02 1.67
CA SER A 188 -3.92 -31.29 0.29
C SER A 188 -3.41 -30.25 -0.72
N GLY A 189 -3.08 -29.03 -0.26
CA GLY A 189 -2.58 -27.94 -1.09
C GLY A 189 -1.74 -26.94 -0.29
N HIS A 190 -1.43 -25.79 -0.89
CA HIS A 190 -0.64 -24.75 -0.21
C HIS A 190 -1.46 -24.09 0.91
N THR A 191 -1.04 -24.23 2.18
CA THR A 191 -1.77 -23.69 3.33
C THR A 191 -0.91 -22.89 4.28
N THR A 192 -1.53 -21.95 4.98
CA THR A 192 -0.90 -21.17 6.05
C THR A 192 -1.78 -21.14 7.30
N ILE A 193 -1.16 -21.12 8.47
CA ILE A 193 -1.90 -21.10 9.75
C ILE A 193 -2.51 -19.72 9.99
N VAL A 194 -1.75 -18.67 9.70
CA VAL A 194 -2.15 -17.26 9.78
C VAL A 194 -2.36 -16.75 8.37
N GLN A 195 -3.16 -15.69 8.23
CA GLN A 195 -3.34 -15.04 6.95
C GLN A 195 -1.97 -14.63 6.38
N PRO A 196 -1.63 -15.06 5.16
CA PRO A 196 -0.35 -14.78 4.56
C PRO A 196 -0.24 -13.29 4.17
N PRO A 197 0.95 -12.67 4.30
CA PRO A 197 1.21 -11.33 3.78
C PRO A 197 1.10 -11.28 2.25
N ASN A 198 0.75 -10.11 1.71
CA ASN A 198 0.61 -9.92 0.27
C ASN A 198 1.93 -10.12 -0.50
N ASP A 199 3.06 -9.70 0.08
CA ASP A 199 4.38 -9.84 -0.55
C ASP A 199 4.76 -11.32 -0.70
N TYR A 200 4.41 -12.14 0.29
CA TYR A 200 4.60 -13.58 0.23
C TYR A 200 3.80 -14.21 -0.90
N LEU A 201 2.51 -13.86 -1.00
CA LEU A 201 1.62 -14.37 -2.03
C LEU A 201 2.15 -14.04 -3.44
N GLN A 202 2.56 -12.78 -3.65
CA GLN A 202 3.13 -12.34 -4.92
C GLN A 202 4.42 -13.09 -5.26
N ASN A 203 5.35 -13.21 -4.30
CA ASN A 203 6.59 -13.94 -4.50
C ASN A 203 6.36 -15.44 -4.75
N TYR A 204 5.43 -16.06 -4.01
CA TYR A 204 5.05 -17.46 -4.21
C TYR A 204 4.54 -17.68 -5.62
N PHE A 205 3.69 -16.78 -6.11
CA PHE A 205 3.10 -16.92 -7.42
C PHE A 205 4.10 -16.66 -8.56
N VAL A 206 4.91 -15.61 -8.48
CA VAL A 206 5.94 -15.29 -9.48
C VAL A 206 7.06 -16.35 -9.48
N SER A 207 7.46 -16.86 -8.32
CA SER A 207 8.44 -17.95 -8.25
C SER A 207 7.94 -19.26 -8.84
N LYS A 208 6.64 -19.56 -8.70
CA LYS A 208 5.98 -20.67 -9.40
C LYS A 208 6.00 -20.49 -10.91
N TRP A 209 5.76 -19.27 -11.41
CA TRP A 209 5.83 -18.94 -12.84
C TRP A 209 7.22 -19.15 -13.42
N THR A 210 8.24 -18.57 -12.79
CA THR A 210 9.64 -18.56 -13.26
C THR A 210 10.38 -19.88 -13.06
N SER A 211 9.78 -20.86 -12.39
CA SER A 211 10.35 -22.19 -12.22
C SER A 211 10.15 -23.04 -13.48
N ALA A 212 11.12 -23.88 -13.84
CA ALA A 212 11.27 -24.59 -15.13
C ALA A 212 10.09 -25.42 -15.68
N ASN A 213 8.96 -25.50 -14.97
CA ASN A 213 7.74 -26.19 -15.39
C ASN A 213 6.54 -25.26 -15.63
N GLY A 214 6.69 -23.94 -15.46
CA GLY A 214 5.61 -22.96 -15.66
C GLY A 214 4.35 -23.22 -14.83
N TRP A 215 3.25 -22.52 -15.12
CA TRP A 215 1.94 -22.89 -14.57
C TRP A 215 1.42 -24.13 -15.27
N GLU A 216 0.98 -25.12 -14.49
CA GLU A 216 0.28 -26.28 -15.01
C GLU A 216 -1.22 -26.15 -14.74
N ASN A 217 -2.05 -26.34 -15.77
CA ASN A 217 -3.50 -26.34 -15.63
C ASN A 217 -3.96 -27.52 -14.76
N SER A 218 -4.85 -27.27 -13.79
CA SER A 218 -5.47 -28.34 -12.98
C SER A 218 -6.62 -29.04 -13.71
N LEU A 219 -7.20 -28.36 -14.71
CA LEU A 219 -8.33 -28.85 -15.46
C LEU A 219 -7.86 -29.83 -16.56
N PRO A 220 -8.67 -30.86 -16.88
CA PRO A 220 -8.36 -31.78 -17.97
C PRO A 220 -8.25 -31.01 -19.30
N ALA A 221 -7.30 -31.42 -20.16
CA ALA A 221 -7.19 -30.89 -21.51
C ALA A 221 -8.51 -31.19 -22.25
N GLN A 222 -9.24 -30.14 -22.67
CA GLN A 222 -10.55 -30.34 -23.28
C GLN A 222 -10.41 -31.11 -24.61
N SER A 223 -10.99 -32.30 -24.65
CA SER A 223 -11.40 -32.91 -25.89
C SER A 223 -12.75 -32.30 -26.31
N LYS A 224 -12.72 -31.32 -27.22
CA LYS A 224 -13.89 -30.92 -28.04
C LYS A 224 -15.11 -30.36 -27.28
N VAL A 225 -14.95 -29.48 -26.29
CA VAL A 225 -16.05 -28.54 -26.02
C VAL A 225 -15.91 -27.43 -27.06
N ALA A 226 -16.91 -27.32 -27.94
CA ALA A 226 -16.93 -26.32 -28.99
C ALA A 226 -17.13 -24.94 -28.36
N ALA A 227 -16.07 -24.36 -27.80
CA ALA A 227 -16.00 -22.93 -27.56
C ALA A 227 -16.11 -22.27 -28.94
N LYS A 228 -17.33 -21.89 -29.34
CA LYS A 228 -17.52 -20.87 -30.36
C LYS A 228 -16.68 -19.70 -29.85
N LYS A 229 -15.55 -19.42 -30.50
CA LYS A 229 -14.75 -18.22 -30.25
C LYS A 229 -15.62 -17.01 -30.56
N LYS A 230 -16.45 -16.58 -29.61
CA LYS A 230 -16.94 -15.20 -29.54
C LYS A 230 -15.70 -14.34 -29.26
N GLY A 231 -15.49 -13.32 -30.07
CA GLY A 231 -14.23 -12.58 -30.14
C GLY A 231 -13.88 -11.95 -28.78
N SER A 232 -12.75 -12.32 -28.21
CA SER A 232 -12.20 -11.60 -27.06
C SER A 232 -11.56 -10.31 -27.58
N LYS A 233 -12.05 -9.15 -27.11
CA LYS A 233 -11.42 -7.84 -27.37
C LYS A 233 -10.14 -7.63 -26.54
N SER A 234 -9.82 -8.51 -25.59
CA SER A 234 -8.66 -8.35 -24.73
C SER A 234 -7.36 -8.70 -25.46
N LYS A 235 -6.33 -7.85 -25.34
CA LYS A 235 -4.95 -8.16 -25.80
C LYS A 235 -4.27 -9.26 -24.98
N LYS A 236 -4.93 -9.81 -23.95
CA LYS A 236 -4.34 -10.74 -23.00
C LYS A 236 -4.43 -12.16 -23.55
N GLN A 237 -3.31 -12.87 -23.57
CA GLN A 237 -3.30 -14.25 -24.03
C GLN A 237 -3.75 -15.20 -22.90
N PRO A 238 -4.82 -15.99 -23.10
CA PRO A 238 -5.17 -17.04 -22.15
C PRO A 238 -4.18 -18.20 -22.29
N LEU A 239 -3.44 -18.50 -21.22
CA LEU A 239 -2.39 -19.52 -21.26
C LEU A 239 -2.95 -20.93 -21.50
N PHE A 240 -4.19 -21.21 -21.03
CA PHE A 240 -4.83 -22.53 -21.12
C PHE A 240 -6.35 -22.49 -21.28
N GLY A 241 -6.92 -21.42 -21.85
CA GLY A 241 -8.37 -21.12 -21.84
C GLY A 241 -9.30 -22.34 -22.00
N VAL A 242 -9.81 -22.83 -20.87
CA VAL A 242 -10.70 -24.00 -20.83
C VAL A 242 -12.14 -23.58 -21.13
N GLY A 243 -12.52 -22.34 -20.79
CA GLY A 243 -13.80 -21.76 -21.21
C GLY A 243 -15.01 -22.56 -20.75
N MET A 244 -14.91 -23.26 -19.62
CA MET A 244 -15.92 -24.21 -19.15
C MET A 244 -17.27 -23.54 -18.92
N THR A 245 -17.22 -22.34 -18.37
CA THR A 245 -18.37 -21.51 -18.02
C THR A 245 -18.71 -20.46 -19.09
N SER A 246 -18.03 -20.49 -20.24
CA SER A 246 -18.16 -19.45 -21.28
C SER A 246 -19.57 -19.41 -21.88
N SER A 247 -20.22 -20.57 -22.00
CA SER A 247 -21.60 -20.71 -22.48
C SER A 247 -22.62 -20.89 -21.35
N LEU A 248 -22.20 -20.76 -20.09
CA LEU A 248 -23.09 -20.94 -18.95
C LEU A 248 -23.90 -19.66 -18.72
N GLU A 249 -25.19 -19.71 -19.05
CA GLU A 249 -26.17 -18.68 -18.70
C GLU A 249 -26.74 -19.01 -17.32
N ILE A 250 -26.67 -18.03 -16.41
CA ILE A 250 -27.24 -18.15 -15.07
C ILE A 250 -28.62 -17.53 -15.16
N ASP A 251 -29.65 -18.24 -14.70
CA ASP A 251 -30.99 -17.67 -14.61
C ASP A 251 -31.03 -16.59 -13.52
N THR A 252 -30.91 -15.33 -13.92
CA THR A 252 -30.91 -14.15 -13.05
C THR A 252 -32.32 -13.54 -12.90
N THR A 253 -33.36 -14.19 -13.44
CA THR A 253 -34.74 -13.65 -13.44
C THR A 253 -35.32 -13.43 -12.04
N ASN A 254 -34.83 -14.18 -11.03
CA ASN A 254 -35.21 -14.04 -9.63
C ASN A 254 -34.15 -13.30 -8.79
N ALA A 255 -33.34 -12.42 -9.40
CA ALA A 255 -32.40 -11.58 -8.66
C ALA A 255 -33.14 -10.57 -7.76
N GLU A 256 -32.96 -10.75 -6.45
CA GLU A 256 -33.49 -9.85 -5.42
C GLU A 256 -32.37 -8.97 -4.83
N ASP A 257 -32.75 -8.06 -3.92
CA ASP A 257 -31.83 -7.19 -3.17
C ASP A 257 -30.90 -7.95 -2.20
N ASP A 258 -31.20 -9.21 -1.92
CA ASP A 258 -30.39 -10.12 -1.11
C ASP A 258 -29.57 -11.08 -1.99
N VAL A 259 -28.48 -11.62 -1.44
CA VAL A 259 -27.63 -12.56 -2.19
C VAL A 259 -28.35 -13.91 -2.28
N THR A 260 -28.77 -14.29 -3.48
CA THR A 260 -29.31 -15.63 -3.72
C THR A 260 -28.16 -16.55 -4.11
N VAL A 261 -28.10 -17.73 -3.48
CA VAL A 261 -27.04 -18.73 -3.71
C VAL A 261 -27.66 -20.04 -4.17
N GLU A 262 -27.30 -20.45 -5.37
CA GLU A 262 -27.76 -21.69 -5.98
C GLU A 262 -26.63 -22.71 -6.07
N SER A 263 -26.99 -23.98 -5.97
CA SER A 263 -26.04 -25.07 -6.18
C SER A 263 -26.65 -26.19 -7.01
N THR A 264 -26.16 -26.37 -8.23
CA THR A 264 -26.48 -27.53 -9.08
C THR A 264 -25.33 -28.53 -9.01
N ARG A 265 -25.67 -29.83 -8.99
CA ARG A 265 -24.68 -30.90 -8.78
C ARG A 265 -24.31 -31.63 -10.07
N ASN A 266 -24.97 -31.39 -11.19
CA ASN A 266 -24.61 -32.02 -12.46
C ASN A 266 -25.12 -31.18 -13.62
N GLU A 267 -24.19 -30.68 -14.43
CA GLU A 267 -24.43 -30.11 -15.75
C GLU A 267 -23.50 -30.83 -16.74
N ASP A 268 -23.77 -30.74 -18.04
CA ASP A 268 -22.98 -31.47 -19.06
C ASP A 268 -21.49 -31.10 -18.97
N GLY A 269 -20.67 -31.99 -18.39
CA GLY A 269 -19.24 -31.79 -18.17
C GLY A 269 -18.82 -31.30 -16.77
N TYR A 270 -19.77 -30.91 -15.90
CA TYR A 270 -19.50 -30.34 -14.56
C TYR A 270 -20.28 -31.05 -13.44
N SER A 271 -19.73 -31.12 -12.22
CA SER A 271 -20.32 -31.87 -11.08
C SER A 271 -20.61 -31.03 -9.84
N LEU A 272 -20.14 -29.80 -9.77
CA LEU A 272 -20.52 -28.89 -8.69
C LEU A 272 -20.46 -27.49 -9.27
N VAL A 273 -21.62 -26.87 -9.37
CA VAL A 273 -21.78 -25.47 -9.76
C VAL A 273 -22.37 -24.76 -8.55
N ALA A 274 -21.66 -23.77 -8.02
CA ALA A 274 -22.17 -22.87 -6.99
C ALA A 274 -22.22 -21.47 -7.59
N SER A 275 -23.40 -20.85 -7.59
CA SER A 275 -23.60 -19.51 -8.15
C SER A 275 -24.18 -18.61 -7.08
N ALA A 276 -23.67 -17.39 -6.97
CA ALA A 276 -24.26 -16.35 -6.15
C ALA A 276 -24.48 -15.10 -6.98
N TYR A 277 -25.68 -14.54 -6.93
CA TYR A 277 -26.02 -13.32 -7.65
C TYR A 277 -26.75 -12.35 -6.75
N LYS A 278 -26.66 -11.06 -7.10
CA LYS A 278 -27.29 -9.97 -6.37
C LYS A 278 -27.64 -8.84 -7.33
N LEU A 279 -28.88 -8.33 -7.22
CA LEU A 279 -29.29 -7.13 -7.94
C LEU A 279 -28.80 -5.88 -7.19
N ILE A 280 -28.19 -4.95 -7.92
CA ILE A 280 -27.99 -3.58 -7.49
C ILE A 280 -29.11 -2.77 -8.14
N PRO A 281 -30.17 -2.41 -7.39
CA PRO A 281 -31.29 -1.69 -7.95
C PRO A 281 -30.83 -0.31 -8.43
N THR A 282 -31.31 0.09 -9.59
CA THR A 282 -31.23 1.47 -10.09
C THR A 282 -32.60 2.11 -9.88
N SER A 283 -32.65 3.28 -9.24
CA SER A 283 -33.93 3.97 -9.01
C SER A 283 -34.36 4.72 -10.27
N ASP A 284 -35.61 4.51 -10.70
CA ASP A 284 -36.22 5.19 -11.86
C ASP A 284 -36.70 6.63 -11.55
N SER A 285 -36.11 7.36 -10.59
CA SER A 285 -36.69 8.61 -10.08
C SER A 285 -35.81 9.87 -10.14
N ASP A 286 -36.25 10.89 -10.88
CA ASP A 286 -35.72 12.27 -10.92
C ASP A 286 -34.24 12.44 -11.38
N ASP A 287 -33.93 13.57 -12.02
CA ASP A 287 -32.63 13.88 -12.68
C ASP A 287 -31.37 13.72 -11.79
N GLU A 288 -31.50 13.64 -10.45
CA GLU A 288 -30.38 13.39 -9.53
C GLU A 288 -30.01 11.89 -9.41
N ASP A 289 -30.97 10.98 -9.59
CA ASP A 289 -30.75 9.53 -9.50
C ASP A 289 -30.06 8.98 -10.77
N ASP A 290 -30.31 9.60 -11.93
CA ASP A 290 -29.65 9.26 -13.21
C ASP A 290 -28.12 9.33 -13.11
N LEU A 291 -27.60 10.33 -12.36
CA LEU A 291 -26.17 10.48 -12.13
C LEU A 291 -25.61 9.44 -11.16
N GLU A 292 -26.37 9.07 -10.12
CA GLU A 292 -25.96 8.02 -9.19
C GLU A 292 -25.87 6.66 -9.90
N GLN A 293 -26.82 6.37 -10.79
CA GLN A 293 -26.79 5.20 -11.65
C GLN A 293 -25.55 5.18 -12.56
N GLU A 294 -25.27 6.26 -13.29
CA GLU A 294 -24.08 6.35 -14.16
C GLU A 294 -22.79 6.08 -13.37
N TYR A 295 -22.66 6.64 -12.17
CA TYR A 295 -21.49 6.38 -11.31
C TYR A 295 -21.45 4.97 -10.74
N MET A 296 -22.61 4.35 -10.50
CA MET A 296 -22.68 2.94 -10.09
C MET A 296 -22.19 2.04 -11.20
N GLU A 297 -22.66 2.24 -12.43
CA GLU A 297 -22.21 1.51 -13.62
C GLU A 297 -20.70 1.67 -13.83
N GLU A 298 -20.19 2.91 -13.78
CA GLU A 298 -18.76 3.20 -13.87
C GLU A 298 -17.97 2.49 -12.75
N SER A 299 -18.51 2.50 -11.52
CA SER A 299 -17.87 1.88 -10.36
C SER A 299 -17.79 0.36 -10.51
N VAL A 300 -18.86 -0.32 -10.94
CA VAL A 300 -18.86 -1.76 -11.13
C VAL A 300 -17.93 -2.15 -12.28
N LYS A 301 -18.00 -1.46 -13.42
CA LYS A 301 -17.08 -1.65 -14.57
C LYS A 301 -15.62 -1.48 -14.14
N SER A 302 -15.32 -0.46 -13.32
CA SER A 302 -13.97 -0.24 -12.80
C SER A 302 -13.46 -1.40 -11.93
N ILE A 303 -14.33 -2.04 -11.14
CA ILE A 303 -13.96 -3.19 -10.32
C ILE A 303 -13.60 -4.39 -11.20
N PHE A 304 -14.36 -4.61 -12.29
CA PHE A 304 -14.06 -5.65 -13.27
C PHE A 304 -12.77 -5.36 -14.02
N LEU A 305 -12.52 -4.14 -14.47
CA LEU A 305 -11.28 -3.76 -15.15
C LEU A 305 -10.05 -3.88 -14.24
N GLU A 306 -10.17 -3.43 -12.99
CA GLU A 306 -9.09 -3.48 -12.00
C GLU A 306 -8.96 -4.85 -11.29
N ARG A 307 -9.88 -5.79 -11.54
CA ARG A 307 -9.96 -7.12 -10.92
C ARG A 307 -10.03 -7.10 -9.39
N LYS A 308 -10.67 -6.06 -8.83
CA LYS A 308 -10.76 -5.84 -7.38
C LYS A 308 -11.97 -6.54 -6.75
N PHE A 309 -12.17 -7.81 -7.09
CA PHE A 309 -13.34 -8.61 -6.69
C PHE A 309 -13.45 -8.91 -5.19
N SER A 310 -12.48 -8.49 -4.37
CA SER A 310 -12.45 -8.74 -2.92
C SER A 310 -11.97 -7.54 -2.09
N GLU A 311 -12.08 -6.32 -2.63
CA GLU A 311 -11.54 -5.11 -2.00
C GLU A 311 -12.24 -4.78 -0.68
N PHE A 312 -13.58 -4.79 -0.67
CA PHE A 312 -14.38 -4.54 0.52
C PHE A 312 -15.29 -5.74 0.79
N ILE A 313 -14.94 -6.58 1.78
CA ILE A 313 -15.79 -7.69 2.20
C ILE A 313 -16.54 -7.27 3.47
N PRO A 314 -17.88 -7.17 3.44
CA PRO A 314 -18.64 -6.81 4.63
C PRO A 314 -18.56 -7.91 5.72
N GLY A 315 -18.43 -7.49 6.98
CA GLY A 315 -18.55 -8.38 8.14
C GLY A 315 -17.28 -9.18 8.55
N SER A 316 -17.49 -10.20 9.38
CA SER A 316 -16.44 -11.07 9.95
C SER A 316 -15.80 -12.05 8.94
N SER A 317 -16.23 -11.98 7.67
CA SER A 317 -15.70 -12.70 6.52
C SER A 317 -14.38 -12.13 5.99
N GLN A 318 -13.52 -11.55 6.86
CA GLN A 318 -12.15 -11.07 6.58
C GLN A 318 -11.17 -12.17 6.07
N SER A 319 -11.73 -13.30 5.69
CA SER A 319 -11.08 -14.57 5.54
C SER A 319 -10.80 -14.88 4.08
N LEU A 320 -11.47 -14.20 3.13
CA LEU A 320 -11.29 -14.33 1.69
C LEU A 320 -10.51 -13.13 1.13
N LYS A 321 -9.57 -13.38 0.22
CA LYS A 321 -8.87 -12.38 -0.59
C LYS A 321 -8.70 -12.95 -1.99
N PHE A 322 -8.92 -12.14 -2.99
CA PHE A 322 -8.69 -12.42 -4.40
C PHE A 322 -7.82 -11.31 -4.96
N ARG A 323 -6.72 -11.67 -5.61
CA ARG A 323 -5.79 -10.70 -6.19
C ARG A 323 -5.30 -11.20 -7.53
N SER A 324 -5.50 -10.43 -8.58
CA SER A 324 -4.84 -10.66 -9.86
C SER A 324 -3.46 -10.02 -9.90
N PHE A 325 -2.61 -10.53 -10.78
CA PHE A 325 -1.30 -9.97 -11.10
C PHE A 325 -1.00 -10.26 -12.56
N LEU A 326 -0.09 -9.47 -13.08
CA LEU A 326 0.40 -9.53 -14.45
C LEU A 326 1.82 -10.05 -14.43
N VAL A 327 2.12 -11.02 -15.29
CA VAL A 327 3.44 -11.64 -15.40
C VAL A 327 3.88 -11.68 -16.85
N ALA A 328 5.14 -11.36 -17.12
CA ALA A 328 5.68 -11.40 -18.48
C ALA A 328 5.62 -12.83 -19.05
N ALA A 329 5.13 -12.98 -20.28
CA ALA A 329 5.13 -14.25 -20.98
C ALA A 329 6.57 -14.69 -21.29
N GLU A 330 6.96 -15.90 -20.87
CA GLU A 330 8.26 -16.44 -21.26
C GLU A 330 8.27 -16.78 -22.76
N GLY A 331 9.23 -16.21 -23.51
CA GLY A 331 9.47 -16.57 -24.92
C GLY A 331 8.68 -15.77 -25.95
N SER A 332 8.07 -14.66 -25.57
CA SER A 332 7.55 -13.67 -26.52
C SER A 332 8.64 -12.67 -26.90
N ASP A 333 8.85 -12.47 -28.20
CA ASP A 333 9.72 -11.43 -28.75
C ASP A 333 9.08 -10.03 -28.68
N GLU A 334 7.81 -9.94 -28.25
CA GLU A 334 7.08 -8.68 -28.05
C GLU A 334 7.09 -8.32 -26.55
N GLU A 335 7.66 -7.15 -26.20
CA GLU A 335 7.77 -6.65 -24.80
C GLU A 335 6.42 -6.48 -24.07
N ASP A 336 5.29 -6.66 -24.78
CA ASP A 336 3.92 -6.42 -24.30
C ASP A 336 3.11 -7.71 -24.04
N ASP A 337 3.64 -8.91 -24.30
CA ASP A 337 2.90 -10.14 -24.01
C ASP A 337 2.91 -10.45 -22.50
N VAL A 338 1.77 -10.19 -21.88
CA VAL A 338 1.56 -10.37 -20.45
C VAL A 338 0.48 -11.43 -20.21
N VAL A 339 0.80 -12.37 -19.32
CA VAL A 339 -0.12 -13.36 -18.81
C VAL A 339 -0.73 -12.86 -17.51
N GLU A 340 -2.05 -12.89 -17.43
CA GLU A 340 -2.78 -12.59 -16.20
C GLU A 340 -3.01 -13.87 -15.40
N GLY A 341 -2.69 -13.83 -14.11
CA GLY A 341 -3.15 -14.84 -13.18
C GLY A 341 -3.71 -14.23 -11.92
N ALA A 342 -4.19 -15.07 -11.02
CA ALA A 342 -4.75 -14.66 -9.75
C ALA A 342 -4.42 -15.61 -8.60
N LEU A 343 -4.51 -15.09 -7.40
CA LEU A 343 -4.46 -15.85 -6.16
C LEU A 343 -5.72 -15.59 -5.36
N MET A 344 -6.37 -16.67 -4.96
CA MET A 344 -7.41 -16.62 -3.95
C MET A 344 -6.87 -17.19 -2.64
N VAL A 345 -7.09 -16.48 -1.54
CA VAL A 345 -6.73 -16.92 -0.19
C VAL A 345 -7.99 -16.94 0.64
N MET A 346 -8.36 -18.10 1.16
CA MET A 346 -9.59 -18.26 1.94
C MET A 346 -9.34 -19.06 3.22
N LYS A 347 -9.84 -18.59 4.36
CA LYS A 347 -9.85 -19.39 5.60
C LYS A 347 -10.81 -20.56 5.45
N MET A 348 -10.48 -21.70 6.07
CA MET A 348 -11.22 -22.98 5.95
C MET A 348 -11.06 -23.68 4.60
N LEU A 349 -10.42 -23.06 3.61
CA LEU A 349 -10.02 -23.76 2.39
C LEU A 349 -8.87 -24.73 2.64
N GLY A 350 -7.95 -24.36 3.54
CA GLY A 350 -6.90 -25.25 4.01
C GLY A 350 -7.41 -26.23 5.07
N ASP A 351 -6.84 -27.44 5.08
CA ASP A 351 -7.20 -28.47 6.06
C ASP A 351 -7.05 -27.96 7.51
N PHE A 352 -7.86 -28.48 8.44
CA PHE A 352 -7.88 -28.06 9.85
C PHE A 352 -8.20 -26.57 10.08
N GLY A 353 -9.00 -25.96 9.20
CA GLY A 353 -9.46 -24.58 9.34
C GLY A 353 -8.40 -23.52 9.06
N ARG A 354 -7.33 -23.91 8.35
CA ARG A 354 -6.23 -23.04 7.93
C ARG A 354 -6.63 -22.19 6.72
N TYR A 355 -5.78 -21.23 6.38
CA TYR A 355 -5.91 -20.49 5.14
C TYR A 355 -5.41 -21.39 4.00
N GLY A 356 -6.26 -21.61 3.00
CA GLY A 356 -5.87 -22.23 1.75
C GLY A 356 -5.51 -21.15 0.74
N ILE A 357 -4.45 -21.37 -0.01
CA ILE A 357 -3.98 -20.51 -1.09
C ILE A 357 -4.25 -21.26 -2.41
N GLU A 358 -5.11 -20.69 -3.23
CA GLU A 358 -5.56 -21.21 -4.51
C GLU A 358 -4.94 -20.39 -5.66
N PRO A 359 -3.96 -20.95 -6.39
CA PRO A 359 -3.42 -20.31 -7.59
C PRO A 359 -4.38 -20.49 -8.77
N MET A 360 -4.57 -19.42 -9.52
CA MET A 360 -5.48 -19.36 -10.67
C MET A 360 -4.81 -18.64 -11.84
N CYS A 361 -5.27 -18.91 -13.04
CA CYS A 361 -4.84 -18.25 -14.27
C CYS A 361 -6.08 -17.70 -14.99
N PHE A 362 -5.91 -16.58 -15.68
CA PHE A 362 -6.95 -16.04 -16.54
C PHE A 362 -7.37 -17.06 -17.60
N SER A 363 -8.69 -17.27 -17.74
CA SER A 363 -9.28 -18.16 -18.74
C SER A 363 -9.74 -17.39 -19.97
N TYR A 364 -10.63 -16.41 -19.78
CA TYR A 364 -11.24 -15.64 -20.85
C TYR A 364 -11.91 -14.38 -20.29
N GLU A 365 -12.16 -13.42 -21.19
CA GLU A 365 -12.95 -12.22 -20.95
C GLU A 365 -13.86 -12.01 -22.16
N LEU A 366 -15.16 -11.88 -21.89
CA LEU A 366 -16.22 -11.62 -22.86
C LEU A 366 -16.86 -10.28 -22.52
N GLU A 367 -17.04 -9.45 -23.54
CA GLU A 367 -17.74 -8.17 -23.46
C GLU A 367 -18.70 -8.15 -24.64
N GLU A 368 -19.98 -8.40 -24.36
CA GLU A 368 -21.05 -8.41 -25.34
C GLU A 368 -21.75 -7.05 -25.28
N GLU A 369 -21.52 -6.24 -26.31
CA GLU A 369 -22.22 -4.99 -26.62
C GLU A 369 -22.86 -5.22 -28.00
N GLU A 370 -23.95 -5.98 -28.06
CA GLU A 370 -24.81 -6.01 -29.26
C GLU A 370 -25.90 -4.95 -29.10
N ASP A 371 -26.25 -4.26 -30.18
CA ASP A 371 -27.03 -2.99 -30.16
C ASP A 371 -28.44 -3.09 -29.52
N ASP A 372 -28.94 -4.30 -29.25
CA ASP A 372 -30.26 -4.57 -28.65
C ASP A 372 -30.22 -5.47 -27.39
N ASP A 373 -29.05 -5.98 -26.98
CA ASP A 373 -28.92 -6.91 -25.84
C ASP A 373 -28.31 -6.24 -24.60
N PRO A 374 -28.69 -6.69 -23.38
CA PRO A 374 -28.15 -6.16 -22.14
C PRO A 374 -26.63 -6.26 -22.09
N MET A 375 -25.96 -5.17 -21.70
CA MET A 375 -24.50 -5.14 -21.60
C MET A 375 -24.03 -6.25 -20.65
N THR A 376 -23.26 -7.19 -21.21
CA THR A 376 -22.78 -8.35 -20.46
C THR A 376 -21.25 -8.34 -20.44
N HIS A 377 -20.66 -8.19 -19.25
CA HIS A 377 -19.20 -8.28 -19.05
C HIS A 377 -18.87 -9.48 -18.17
N CYS A 378 -18.09 -10.41 -18.71
CA CYS A 378 -17.71 -11.63 -18.04
C CYS A 378 -16.18 -11.82 -18.00
N VAL A 379 -15.65 -12.21 -16.85
CA VAL A 379 -14.24 -12.51 -16.62
C VAL A 379 -14.13 -13.84 -15.90
N ALA A 380 -13.31 -14.76 -16.40
CA ALA A 380 -13.16 -16.07 -15.78
C ALA A 380 -11.70 -16.43 -15.50
N TYR A 381 -11.51 -17.20 -14.42
CA TYR A 381 -10.22 -17.73 -13.97
C TYR A 381 -10.32 -19.23 -13.71
N HIS A 382 -9.38 -20.01 -14.22
CA HIS A 382 -9.28 -21.43 -13.88
C HIS A 382 -8.18 -21.66 -12.85
N THR A 383 -8.37 -22.66 -12.00
CA THR A 383 -7.37 -23.07 -10.99
C THR A 383 -6.14 -23.70 -11.65
N LEU A 384 -4.99 -23.59 -10.97
CA LEU A 384 -3.72 -24.20 -11.37
C LEU A 384 -3.39 -25.40 -10.46
N LYS A 385 -2.54 -26.30 -10.93
CA LYS A 385 -2.11 -27.46 -10.12
C LYS A 385 -1.42 -27.03 -8.83
N GLY A 386 -1.69 -27.79 -7.77
CA GLY A 386 -1.20 -27.52 -6.42
C GLY A 386 -2.14 -26.67 -5.56
N GLY A 387 -3.30 -26.29 -6.11
CA GLY A 387 -4.44 -25.76 -5.36
C GLY A 387 -5.23 -26.83 -4.61
N HIS A 388 -6.24 -26.38 -3.87
CA HIS A 388 -7.15 -27.15 -3.02
C HIS A 388 -8.30 -27.77 -3.78
N PHE A 389 -8.71 -27.17 -4.91
CA PHE A 389 -9.76 -27.70 -5.78
C PHE A 389 -9.40 -27.49 -7.24
N ASP A 390 -10.14 -28.15 -8.13
CA ASP A 390 -9.98 -28.02 -9.57
C ASP A 390 -11.27 -27.39 -10.12
N GLY A 391 -11.21 -26.19 -10.69
CA GLY A 391 -12.40 -25.49 -11.17
C GLY A 391 -12.14 -24.24 -11.99
N GLU A 392 -13.22 -23.62 -12.42
CA GLU A 392 -13.25 -22.29 -13.02
C GLU A 392 -14.20 -21.38 -12.24
N LEU A 393 -13.75 -20.16 -11.98
CA LEU A 393 -14.49 -19.12 -11.30
C LEU A 393 -14.80 -18.02 -12.31
N LYS A 394 -16.09 -17.82 -12.57
CA LYS A 394 -16.66 -16.84 -13.48
C LYS A 394 -17.22 -15.67 -12.67
N PHE A 395 -16.84 -14.46 -13.05
CA PHE A 395 -17.43 -13.21 -12.60
C PHE A 395 -18.22 -12.64 -13.76
N SER A 396 -19.48 -12.31 -13.55
CA SER A 396 -20.37 -11.75 -14.58
C SER A 396 -21.09 -10.52 -14.06
N LEU A 397 -21.26 -9.60 -14.99
CA LEU A 397 -22.00 -8.36 -14.87
C LEU A 397 -23.03 -8.36 -15.99
N GLU A 398 -24.29 -8.18 -15.65
CA GLU A 398 -25.41 -8.09 -16.58
C GLU A 398 -26.24 -6.86 -16.23
N GLN A 399 -26.50 -6.00 -17.22
CA GLN A 399 -27.38 -4.84 -17.07
C GLN A 399 -28.81 -5.25 -17.41
N THR A 400 -29.73 -5.19 -16.44
CA THR A 400 -31.15 -5.52 -16.64
C THR A 400 -32.01 -4.27 -16.53
N GLU A 401 -33.29 -4.37 -16.91
CA GLU A 401 -34.25 -3.25 -16.76
C GLU A 401 -34.37 -2.76 -15.30
N GLY A 402 -34.14 -3.63 -14.31
CA GLY A 402 -34.22 -3.30 -12.88
C GLY A 402 -32.90 -2.86 -12.23
N GLY A 403 -31.81 -2.80 -13.01
CA GLY A 403 -30.50 -2.36 -12.54
C GLY A 403 -29.37 -3.30 -12.95
N ILE A 404 -28.38 -3.46 -12.07
CA ILE A 404 -27.15 -4.18 -12.41
C ILE A 404 -27.09 -5.49 -11.62
N VAL A 405 -27.08 -6.63 -12.32
CA VAL A 405 -26.90 -7.93 -11.70
C VAL A 405 -25.42 -8.29 -11.68
N VAL A 406 -24.89 -8.51 -10.48
CA VAL A 406 -23.55 -9.06 -10.28
C VAL A 406 -23.68 -10.53 -9.92
N SER A 407 -22.96 -11.39 -10.62
CA SER A 407 -22.95 -12.83 -10.35
C SER A 407 -21.53 -13.40 -10.31
N VAL A 408 -21.34 -14.38 -9.43
CA VAL A 408 -20.10 -15.16 -9.30
C VAL A 408 -20.45 -16.64 -9.31
N THR A 409 -19.81 -17.40 -10.19
CA THR A 409 -20.06 -18.82 -10.37
C THR A 409 -18.78 -19.63 -10.29
N LEU A 410 -18.79 -20.66 -9.47
CA LEU A 410 -17.75 -21.67 -9.37
C LEU A 410 -18.23 -22.95 -10.07
N ALA A 411 -17.50 -23.42 -11.08
CA ALA A 411 -17.76 -24.69 -11.76
C ALA A 411 -16.58 -25.67 -11.57
N ILE A 412 -16.90 -26.91 -11.19
CA ILE A 412 -15.94 -28.00 -10.99
C ILE A 412 -16.15 -29.06 -12.10
N PRO A 413 -15.10 -29.46 -12.86
CA PRO A 413 -15.22 -30.50 -13.88
C PRO A 413 -15.55 -31.86 -13.25
N GLN A 414 -16.21 -32.73 -14.00
CA GLN A 414 -16.46 -34.10 -13.53
C GLN A 414 -15.14 -34.81 -13.20
N GLY A 415 -15.05 -35.35 -11.97
CA GLY A 415 -13.84 -36.01 -11.47
C GLY A 415 -12.76 -35.05 -10.94
N GLY A 416 -12.97 -33.73 -11.00
CA GLY A 416 -12.12 -32.74 -10.35
C GLY A 416 -12.28 -32.74 -8.83
N ARG A 417 -11.28 -32.22 -8.11
CA ARG A 417 -11.36 -32.01 -6.66
C ARG A 417 -12.33 -30.88 -6.38
N ALA A 418 -13.38 -31.14 -5.60
CA ALA A 418 -14.37 -30.13 -5.21
C ALA A 418 -14.15 -29.67 -3.76
N PRO A 419 -14.31 -28.37 -3.44
CA PRO A 419 -14.38 -27.92 -2.07
C PRO A 419 -15.70 -28.36 -1.40
N PRO A 420 -15.80 -28.35 -0.07
CA PRO A 420 -17.07 -28.59 0.62
C PRO A 420 -18.15 -27.60 0.15
N GLU A 421 -19.38 -28.07 -0.07
CA GLU A 421 -20.48 -27.26 -0.62
C GLU A 421 -20.72 -25.96 0.16
N ARG A 422 -20.69 -26.03 1.49
CA ARG A 422 -20.80 -24.84 2.35
C ARG A 422 -19.69 -23.82 2.10
N LEU A 423 -18.47 -24.29 1.82
CA LEU A 423 -17.33 -23.43 1.52
C LEU A 423 -17.46 -22.82 0.12
N ALA A 424 -17.89 -23.62 -0.87
CA ALA A 424 -18.17 -23.14 -2.22
C ALA A 424 -19.21 -22.01 -2.20
N LYS A 425 -20.35 -22.24 -1.52
CA LYS A 425 -21.41 -21.23 -1.34
C LYS A 425 -20.91 -19.96 -0.66
N ALA A 426 -20.15 -20.12 0.43
CA ALA A 426 -19.57 -18.97 1.13
C ALA A 426 -18.56 -18.20 0.27
N MET A 427 -17.79 -18.89 -0.58
CA MET A 427 -16.82 -18.29 -1.48
C MET A 427 -17.49 -17.40 -2.52
N VAL A 428 -18.46 -17.95 -3.27
CA VAL A 428 -19.15 -17.19 -4.32
C VAL A 428 -19.99 -16.05 -3.72
N SER A 429 -20.70 -16.30 -2.61
CA SER A 429 -21.47 -15.26 -1.91
C SER A 429 -20.58 -14.14 -1.39
N SER A 430 -19.44 -14.45 -0.76
CA SER A 430 -18.54 -13.41 -0.24
C SER A 430 -17.95 -12.53 -1.35
N MET A 431 -17.67 -13.11 -2.52
CA MET A 431 -17.17 -12.36 -3.67
C MET A 431 -18.26 -11.49 -4.30
N THR A 432 -19.46 -12.03 -4.49
CA THR A 432 -20.62 -11.26 -4.98
C THR A 432 -20.91 -10.09 -4.04
N GLU A 433 -20.99 -10.32 -2.73
CA GLU A 433 -21.14 -9.26 -1.73
C GLU A 433 -20.02 -8.23 -1.80
N SER A 434 -18.79 -8.69 -1.99
CA SER A 434 -17.65 -7.79 -2.03
C SER A 434 -17.69 -6.86 -3.22
N ILE A 435 -18.07 -7.36 -4.40
CA ILE A 435 -18.21 -6.54 -5.59
C ILE A 435 -19.32 -5.51 -5.40
N VAL A 436 -20.48 -5.91 -4.87
CA VAL A 436 -21.60 -5.00 -4.62
C VAL A 436 -21.23 -3.92 -3.59
N GLU A 437 -20.62 -4.30 -2.48
CA GLU A 437 -20.23 -3.34 -1.43
C GLU A 437 -19.11 -2.40 -1.92
N SER A 438 -18.13 -2.94 -2.66
CA SER A 438 -17.06 -2.14 -3.28
C SER A 438 -17.64 -1.11 -4.25
N SER A 439 -18.65 -1.50 -5.03
CA SER A 439 -19.34 -0.62 -5.97
C SER A 439 -20.04 0.51 -5.23
N ARG A 440 -20.85 0.17 -4.21
CA ARG A 440 -21.56 1.17 -3.37
C ARG A 440 -20.60 2.15 -2.69
N ILE A 441 -19.49 1.67 -2.13
CA ILE A 441 -18.49 2.52 -1.49
C ILE A 441 -17.84 3.46 -2.51
N ARG A 442 -17.45 2.96 -3.68
CA ARG A 442 -16.86 3.78 -4.76
C ARG A 442 -17.83 4.84 -5.26
N THR A 443 -19.08 4.49 -5.53
CA THR A 443 -20.14 5.44 -5.92
C THR A 443 -20.28 6.56 -4.89
N LYS A 444 -20.40 6.20 -3.60
CA LYS A 444 -20.48 7.19 -2.50
C LYS A 444 -19.25 8.08 -2.41
N GLN A 445 -18.05 7.54 -2.63
CA GLN A 445 -16.82 8.33 -2.65
C GLN A 445 -16.80 9.31 -3.84
N THR A 446 -17.22 8.87 -5.02
CA THR A 446 -17.32 9.71 -6.22
C THR A 446 -18.34 10.83 -6.03
N LEU A 447 -19.54 10.51 -5.55
CA LEU A 447 -20.57 11.48 -5.21
C LEU A 447 -20.08 12.49 -4.17
N SER A 448 -19.42 12.02 -3.10
CA SER A 448 -18.86 12.88 -2.05
C SER A 448 -17.78 13.84 -2.58
N ARG A 449 -16.92 13.37 -3.49
CA ARG A 449 -15.90 14.23 -4.13
C ARG A 449 -16.53 15.28 -5.03
N ARG A 450 -17.57 14.91 -5.79
CA ARG A 450 -18.28 15.85 -6.67
C ARG A 450 -19.06 16.90 -5.87
N SER A 451 -19.77 16.50 -4.81
CA SER A 451 -20.50 17.44 -3.96
C SER A 451 -19.57 18.43 -3.24
N GLN A 452 -18.42 17.97 -2.73
CA GLN A 452 -17.39 18.85 -2.17
C GLN A 452 -16.85 19.84 -3.20
N SER A 453 -16.61 19.39 -4.44
CA SER A 453 -16.16 20.25 -5.54
C SER A 453 -17.21 21.31 -5.91
N GLN A 454 -18.49 20.93 -5.97
CA GLN A 454 -19.59 21.87 -6.22
C GLN A 454 -19.73 22.90 -5.10
N LEU A 455 -19.70 22.47 -3.83
CA LEU A 455 -19.74 23.36 -2.67
C LEU A 455 -18.56 24.33 -2.65
N TYR A 456 -17.36 23.83 -2.97
CA TYR A 456 -16.17 24.68 -3.10
C TYR A 456 -16.33 25.72 -4.20
N ARG A 457 -16.80 25.31 -5.39
CA ARG A 457 -17.07 26.23 -6.52
C ARG A 457 -18.13 27.27 -6.15
N ALA A 458 -19.21 26.88 -5.48
CA ALA A 458 -20.27 27.78 -5.02
C ALA A 458 -19.75 28.77 -3.96
N ARG A 459 -18.91 28.32 -3.02
CA ARG A 459 -18.29 29.20 -2.03
C ARG A 459 -17.30 30.18 -2.67
N ALA A 460 -16.51 29.71 -3.64
CA ALA A 460 -15.58 30.55 -4.38
C ALA A 460 -16.31 31.60 -5.23
N SER A 461 -17.38 31.22 -5.93
CA SER A 461 -18.21 32.14 -6.71
C SER A 461 -18.93 33.16 -5.81
N GLY A 462 -19.50 32.71 -4.68
CA GLY A 462 -20.09 33.60 -3.68
C GLY A 462 -19.10 34.60 -3.10
N SER A 463 -17.89 34.16 -2.76
CA SER A 463 -16.82 35.05 -2.29
C SER A 463 -16.39 36.06 -3.37
N ALA A 464 -16.30 35.64 -4.62
CA ALA A 464 -15.97 36.53 -5.74
C ALA A 464 -17.07 37.59 -5.95
N THR A 465 -18.34 37.21 -5.89
CA THR A 465 -19.48 38.12 -5.98
C THR A 465 -19.49 39.13 -4.83
N LEU A 466 -19.25 38.66 -3.59
CA LEU A 466 -19.13 39.55 -2.42
C LEU A 466 -17.98 40.54 -2.58
N LYS A 467 -16.80 40.09 -3.05
CA LYS A 467 -15.66 40.99 -3.32
C LYS A 467 -15.98 42.03 -4.39
N ARG A 468 -16.70 41.65 -5.46
CA ARG A 468 -17.16 42.59 -6.50
C ARG A 468 -18.12 43.63 -5.91
N HIS A 469 -19.07 43.19 -5.08
CA HIS A 469 -20.01 44.08 -4.41
C HIS A 469 -19.30 45.08 -3.48
N LEU A 470 -18.39 44.60 -2.62
CA LEU A 470 -17.62 45.45 -1.71
C LEU A 470 -16.75 46.46 -2.45
N ARG A 471 -16.13 46.07 -3.58
CA ARG A 471 -15.37 47.00 -4.43
C ARG A 471 -16.27 48.07 -5.01
N TYR A 472 -17.43 47.70 -5.53
CA TYR A 472 -18.42 48.63 -6.06
C TYR A 472 -18.91 49.62 -4.98
N GLU A 473 -19.22 49.15 -3.77
CA GLU A 473 -19.62 50.02 -2.65
C GLU A 473 -18.49 50.96 -2.22
N GLN A 474 -17.25 50.47 -2.16
CA GLN A 474 -16.08 51.31 -1.87
C GLN A 474 -15.88 52.38 -2.94
N GLU A 475 -15.94 52.02 -4.22
CA GLU A 475 -15.80 52.95 -5.34
C GLU A 475 -16.91 54.00 -5.32
N LYS A 476 -18.16 53.59 -5.08
CA LYS A 476 -19.30 54.49 -4.89
C LYS A 476 -19.07 55.48 -3.74
N SER A 477 -18.59 54.99 -2.59
CA SER A 477 -18.28 55.85 -1.43
C SER A 477 -17.16 56.85 -1.73
N GLN A 478 -16.13 56.44 -2.49
CA GLN A 478 -15.05 57.33 -2.93
C GLN A 478 -15.55 58.38 -3.92
N GLU A 479 -16.43 57.99 -4.84
CA GLU A 479 -17.05 58.92 -5.79
C GLU A 479 -17.94 59.95 -5.06
N GLU A 480 -18.70 59.53 -4.05
CA GLU A 480 -19.49 60.42 -3.20
C GLU A 480 -18.60 61.38 -2.40
N MET A 481 -17.52 60.90 -1.79
CA MET A 481 -16.53 61.75 -1.12
C MET A 481 -15.86 62.74 -2.09
N ALA A 482 -15.53 62.31 -3.31
CA ALA A 482 -14.96 63.17 -4.33
C ALA A 482 -15.95 64.25 -4.78
N LYS A 483 -17.23 63.90 -4.97
CA LYS A 483 -18.32 64.85 -5.26
C LYS A 483 -18.51 65.84 -4.13
N ASP A 484 -18.49 65.40 -2.87
CA ASP A 484 -18.61 66.28 -1.70
C ASP A 484 -17.41 67.22 -1.57
N ARG A 485 -16.17 66.71 -1.72
CA ARG A 485 -14.95 67.53 -1.79
C ARG A 485 -15.04 68.56 -2.90
N LYS A 486 -15.50 68.17 -4.09
CA LYS A 486 -15.70 69.08 -5.23
C LYS A 486 -16.75 70.15 -4.91
N ARG A 487 -17.85 69.80 -4.25
CA ARG A 487 -18.89 70.76 -3.79
C ARG A 487 -18.33 71.74 -2.75
N LYS A 488 -17.62 71.25 -1.74
CA LYS A 488 -16.96 72.06 -0.71
C LYS A 488 -15.90 72.99 -1.30
N TRP A 489 -15.05 72.47 -2.19
CA TRP A 489 -14.05 73.26 -2.89
C TRP A 489 -14.68 74.37 -3.73
N LYS A 490 -15.74 74.07 -4.49
CA LYS A 490 -16.49 75.08 -5.25
C LYS A 490 -17.11 76.17 -4.37
N ARG A 491 -17.56 75.82 -3.16
CA ARG A 491 -18.16 76.77 -2.21
C ARG A 491 -17.12 77.67 -1.54
N ASN A 492 -15.94 77.12 -1.21
CA ASN A 492 -14.93 77.81 -0.41
C ASN A 492 -13.85 78.49 -1.27
N ASN A 493 -13.78 78.22 -2.57
CA ASN A 493 -12.78 78.79 -3.46
C ASN A 493 -13.42 79.87 -4.36
N PRO A 494 -13.07 81.17 -4.20
CA PRO A 494 -13.65 82.26 -4.98
C PRO A 494 -13.33 82.17 -6.48
N ASP A 495 -12.30 81.42 -6.88
CA ASP A 495 -11.89 81.21 -8.28
C ASP A 495 -12.40 79.90 -8.90
N ALA A 496 -13.33 79.19 -8.24
CA ALA A 496 -13.79 77.87 -8.68
C ALA A 496 -14.41 77.82 -10.09
N GLY A 497 -14.85 78.95 -10.64
CA GLY A 497 -15.34 79.09 -12.01
C GLY A 497 -14.25 79.19 -13.08
N ARG A 498 -12.99 79.50 -12.71
CA ARG A 498 -11.86 79.69 -13.63
C ARG A 498 -10.92 78.48 -13.73
N TYR A 499 -11.02 77.52 -12.82
CA TYR A 499 -10.20 76.32 -12.86
C TYR A 499 -10.60 75.39 -14.01
N ARG A 500 -9.81 75.40 -15.07
CA ARG A 500 -9.82 74.36 -16.10
C ARG A 500 -8.72 73.36 -15.75
N PRO A 501 -9.02 72.05 -15.60
CA PRO A 501 -7.98 71.05 -15.53
C PRO A 501 -7.19 71.14 -16.84
N THR A 502 -5.95 71.60 -16.77
CA THR A 502 -5.03 71.49 -17.90
C THR A 502 -4.83 70.00 -18.15
N GLY A 503 -5.36 69.50 -19.27
CA GLY A 503 -5.39 68.09 -19.65
C GLY A 503 -4.03 67.48 -19.99
N CYS A 504 -3.00 67.76 -19.21
CA CYS A 504 -1.75 67.04 -19.28
C CYS A 504 -1.87 65.81 -18.37
N ARG A 505 -2.14 64.65 -18.97
CA ARG A 505 -1.79 63.36 -18.33
C ARG A 505 -0.29 63.42 -18.03
N GLY A 506 0.09 63.46 -16.75
CA GLY A 506 1.47 63.19 -16.37
C GLY A 506 1.89 61.82 -16.90
N PRO A 507 3.14 61.65 -17.35
CA PRO A 507 3.59 60.39 -17.93
C PRO A 507 3.42 59.27 -16.90
N SER A 508 2.80 58.19 -17.33
CA SER A 508 2.72 56.94 -16.58
C SER A 508 4.11 56.34 -16.45
N GLY A 509 4.74 56.51 -15.29
CA GLY A 509 6.00 55.83 -14.96
C GLY A 509 7.06 56.76 -14.40
N SER A 510 7.01 56.96 -13.08
CA SER A 510 8.23 57.18 -12.30
C SER A 510 7.96 56.67 -10.90
N GLY A 511 8.40 55.43 -10.65
CA GLY A 511 8.60 54.94 -9.30
C GLY A 511 9.58 55.85 -8.54
N PRO A 512 9.65 55.71 -7.20
CA PRO A 512 10.51 56.57 -6.39
C PRO A 512 11.97 56.29 -6.75
N VAL A 513 12.64 57.30 -7.30
CA VAL A 513 14.10 57.30 -7.45
C VAL A 513 14.67 57.84 -6.13
N HIS A 514 15.33 56.95 -5.40
CA HIS A 514 16.19 57.28 -4.26
C HIS A 514 17.43 58.07 -4.71
N GLY A 515 17.88 58.99 -3.84
CA GLY A 515 19.18 59.67 -3.86
C GLY A 515 19.03 61.17 -3.56
N PHE A 516 19.58 61.75 -2.50
CA PHE A 516 20.54 61.36 -1.48
C PHE A 516 20.07 61.86 -0.11
#